data_AF-A0A4Z0P8U5-F1
#
_entry.id   AF-A0A4Z0P8U5-F1
#
_cell.length_a   1.000
_cell.length_b   1.000
_cell.length_c   1.000
_cell.angle_alpha   90.00
_cell.angle_beta   90.00
_cell.angle_gamma   90.00
#
_symmetry.space_group_name_H-M   'P 1'
#
loop_
_entity.id
_entity.type
_entity.pdbx_description
1 polymer ?
#
loop_
_entity_poly.entity_id
_entity_poly.type
_entity_poly.pdbx_seq_one_letter_code
_entity_poly.pdbx_strand_id
1 'polypeptide(L)'
;MAERKSRNSASNPVWMDGLRILLGLFLFIKGVSFLNNSSDVFYLLSQQESLAHLKKASLFFSTFHIIGGLMIAFGFLTRFALLIQIPILIGAVFIVNTQNGLSLGNSELWVSTAVLALMLFFMIVGPGRYSVDHRLLRHKPSDL
;
A
#
# COMPACT_ATOMS: atom_id res chain seq x y z
N MET A 1 -11.37 21.66 -45.71
CA MET A 1 -11.40 20.37 -44.98
C MET A 1 -10.47 20.50 -43.79
N ALA A 2 -11.01 20.67 -42.59
CA ALA A 2 -10.20 20.88 -41.39
C ALA A 2 -9.66 19.53 -40.89
N GLU A 3 -8.34 19.40 -40.91
CA GLU A 3 -7.59 18.32 -40.31
C GLU A 3 -8.00 18.19 -38.84
N ARG A 4 -8.70 17.11 -38.49
CA ARG A 4 -9.00 16.75 -37.10
C ARG A 4 -7.66 16.42 -36.45
N LYS A 5 -7.00 17.44 -35.89
CA LYS A 5 -5.83 17.32 -35.03
C LYS A 5 -6.13 16.24 -34.00
N SER A 6 -5.52 15.07 -34.18
CA SER A 6 -5.48 14.00 -33.19
C SER A 6 -5.07 14.64 -31.88
N ARG A 7 -5.97 14.64 -30.89
CA ARG A 7 -5.68 15.17 -29.56
C ARG A 7 -4.73 14.17 -28.92
N ASN A 8 -3.44 14.39 -29.14
CA ASN A 8 -2.34 13.67 -28.53
C ASN A 8 -2.64 13.51 -27.02
N SER A 9 -2.52 12.26 -26.58
CA SER A 9 -2.65 11.77 -25.21
C SER A 9 -2.30 12.81 -24.15
N ALA A 10 -3.26 13.14 -23.28
CA ALA A 10 -2.96 13.68 -21.96
C ALA A 10 -2.03 12.68 -21.27
N SER A 11 -0.74 13.00 -21.24
CA SER A 11 0.36 12.14 -20.83
C SER A 11 0.41 12.05 -19.31
N ASN A 12 -0.48 11.25 -18.73
CA ASN A 12 -0.20 10.67 -17.43
C ASN A 12 0.91 9.62 -17.65
N PRO A 13 2.10 9.79 -17.07
CA PRO A 13 3.27 9.06 -17.49
C PRO A 13 3.25 7.62 -16.94
N VAL A 14 3.56 6.65 -17.80
CA VAL A 14 3.56 5.19 -17.51
C VAL A 14 4.38 4.84 -16.25
N TRP A 15 5.37 5.67 -15.88
CA TRP A 15 6.14 5.48 -14.66
C TRP A 15 5.28 5.50 -13.39
N MET A 16 4.17 6.25 -13.36
CA MET A 16 3.28 6.30 -12.19
C MET A 16 2.57 4.97 -11.97
N ASP A 17 2.13 4.32 -13.04
CA ASP A 17 1.51 2.99 -12.95
C ASP A 17 2.55 1.95 -12.51
N GLY A 18 3.78 2.02 -13.03
CA GLY A 18 4.88 1.17 -12.59
C GLY A 18 5.21 1.33 -11.11
N LEU A 19 5.31 2.58 -10.64
CA LEU A 19 5.57 2.90 -9.24
C LEU A 19 4.42 2.43 -8.32
N ARG A 20 3.17 2.55 -8.78
CA ARG A 20 2.00 2.04 -8.05
C ARG A 20 2.04 0.52 -7.90
N ILE A 21 2.35 -0.20 -8.99
CA ILE A 21 2.48 -1.65 -8.98
C ILE A 21 3.58 -2.08 -8.03
N LEU A 22 4.74 -1.42 -8.09
CA LEU A 22 5.87 -1.70 -7.19
C LEU A 22 5.49 -1.45 -5.72
N LEU A 23 4.83 -0.33 -5.42
CA LEU A 23 4.33 -0.03 -4.08
C LEU A 23 3.35 -1.10 -3.58
N GLY A 24 2.38 -1.49 -4.41
CA GLY A 24 1.40 -2.51 -4.06
C GLY A 24 2.03 -3.89 -3.81
N LEU A 25 2.98 -4.31 -4.67
CA LEU A 25 3.74 -5.54 -4.49
C LEU A 25 4.61 -5.51 -3.23
N PHE A 26 5.25 -4.38 -2.95
CA PHE A 26 6.04 -4.20 -1.73
C PHE A 26 5.18 -4.40 -0.46
N LEU A 27 4.00 -3.77 -0.41
CA LEU A 27 3.06 -3.92 0.70
C LEU A 27 2.57 -5.37 0.84
N PHE A 28 2.27 -6.03 -0.29
CA PHE A 28 1.89 -7.45 -0.31
C PHE A 28 2.99 -8.34 0.29
N ILE A 29 4.25 -8.17 -0.17
CA ILE A 29 5.39 -8.93 0.33
C ILE A 29 5.57 -8.70 1.84
N LYS A 30 5.48 -7.44 2.30
CA LYS A 30 5.53 -7.12 3.74
C LYS A 30 4.42 -7.80 4.53
N GLY A 31 3.20 -7.83 4.00
CA GLY A 31 2.09 -8.56 4.60
C GLY A 31 2.38 -10.05 4.74
N VAL A 32 2.89 -10.71 3.70
CA VAL A 32 3.29 -12.13 3.74
C VAL A 32 4.44 -12.35 4.73
N SER A 33 5.44 -11.47 4.76
CA SER A 33 6.53 -11.56 5.75
C SER A 33 6.03 -11.50 7.19
N PHE A 34 5.02 -10.66 7.49
CA PHE A 34 4.43 -10.63 8.83
C PHE A 34 3.72 -11.94 9.19
N LEU A 35 3.09 -12.61 8.22
CA LEU A 35 2.46 -13.90 8.43
C LEU A 35 3.50 -14.98 8.79
N ASN A 36 4.59 -15.06 8.03
CA ASN A 36 5.63 -16.09 8.20
C ASN A 36 6.43 -15.91 9.50
N ASN A 37 6.82 -14.68 9.83
CA ASN A 37 7.54 -14.44 11.09
C ASN A 37 6.65 -14.70 12.33
N SER A 38 5.33 -14.55 12.19
CA SER A 38 4.38 -14.87 13.27
C SER A 38 4.17 -16.39 13.44
N SER A 39 4.37 -17.19 12.39
CA SER A 39 4.24 -18.66 12.46
C SER A 39 5.47 -19.36 13.03
N ASP A 40 6.69 -18.85 12.75
CA ASP A 40 7.93 -19.52 13.19
C ASP A 40 8.18 -19.37 14.70
N VAL A 41 7.83 -18.21 15.26
CA VAL A 41 7.89 -17.95 16.72
C VAL A 41 6.80 -18.73 17.48
N PHE A 42 5.68 -19.07 16.80
CA PHE A 42 4.54 -19.75 17.39
C PHE A 42 4.77 -21.24 17.69
N TYR A 43 5.62 -21.93 16.92
CA TYR A 43 5.98 -23.33 17.22
C TYR A 43 6.73 -23.47 18.55
N LEU A 44 7.42 -22.41 18.98
CA LEU A 44 8.27 -22.43 20.18
C LEU A 44 7.57 -21.90 21.45
N LEU A 45 6.38 -21.28 21.35
CA LEU A 45 5.89 -20.37 22.41
C LEU A 45 4.36 -20.38 22.66
N SER A 46 3.67 -21.50 22.42
CA SER A 46 2.21 -21.62 22.55
C SER A 46 1.66 -21.72 23.99
N GLN A 47 2.38 -21.23 25.01
CA GLN A 47 1.99 -21.39 26.44
C GLN A 47 1.64 -20.09 27.19
N GLN A 48 1.53 -18.92 26.54
CA GLN A 48 1.16 -17.66 27.23
C GLN A 48 -0.01 -16.90 26.58
N GLU A 49 -1.01 -16.57 27.41
CA GLU A 49 -2.24 -15.84 27.04
C GLU A 49 -1.99 -14.40 26.52
N SER A 50 -0.97 -13.69 27.03
CA SER A 50 -0.67 -12.31 26.59
C SER A 50 -0.22 -12.24 25.11
N LEU A 51 0.34 -13.34 24.59
CA LEU A 51 0.87 -13.41 23.23
C LEU A 51 -0.20 -13.77 22.19
N ALA A 52 -1.36 -14.28 22.63
CA ALA A 52 -2.50 -14.52 21.76
C ALA A 52 -3.07 -13.20 21.18
N HIS A 53 -3.04 -12.11 21.95
CA HIS A 53 -3.47 -10.79 21.50
C HIS A 53 -2.53 -10.18 20.45
N LEU A 54 -1.21 -10.35 20.63
CA LEU A 54 -0.20 -9.92 19.66
C LEU A 54 -0.33 -10.67 18.33
N LYS A 55 -0.63 -11.98 18.37
CA LYS A 55 -0.91 -12.78 17.18
C LYS A 55 -2.14 -12.29 16.41
N LYS A 56 -3.24 -12.02 17.13
CA LYS A 56 -4.47 -11.48 16.51
C LYS A 56 -4.19 -10.15 15.81
N ALA A 57 -3.40 -9.27 16.42
CA ALA A 57 -3.00 -8.00 15.83
C ALA A 57 -2.13 -8.19 14.57
N SER A 58 -1.11 -9.06 14.61
CA SER A 58 -0.23 -9.32 13.46
C SER A 58 -0.99 -9.90 12.26
N LEU A 59 -1.86 -10.89 12.49
CA LEU A 59 -2.71 -11.49 11.45
C LEU A 59 -3.65 -10.44 10.83
N PHE A 60 -4.25 -9.61 11.68
CA PHE A 60 -5.11 -8.51 11.24
C PHE A 60 -4.35 -7.57 10.31
N PHE A 61 -3.20 -7.03 10.73
CA PHE A 61 -2.40 -6.10 9.91
C PHE A 61 -1.83 -6.75 8.65
N SER A 62 -1.39 -8.00 8.71
CA SER A 62 -0.93 -8.77 7.56
C SER A 62 -2.02 -8.89 6.49
N THR A 63 -3.25 -9.18 6.91
CA THR A 63 -4.40 -9.31 6.01
C THR A 63 -4.67 -8.01 5.26
N PHE A 64 -4.66 -6.86 5.96
CA PHE A 64 -4.83 -5.56 5.31
C PHE A 64 -3.70 -5.22 4.33
N HIS A 65 -2.45 -5.51 4.67
CA HIS A 65 -1.31 -5.30 3.76
C HIS A 65 -1.39 -6.15 2.50
N ILE A 66 -1.80 -7.41 2.62
CA ILE A 66 -1.93 -8.33 1.49
C ILE A 66 -3.06 -7.86 0.57
N ILE A 67 -4.25 -7.65 1.11
CA ILE A 67 -5.43 -7.27 0.32
C ILE A 67 -5.24 -5.86 -0.23
N GLY A 68 -4.85 -4.90 0.60
CA GLY A 68 -4.60 -3.51 0.23
C GLY A 68 -3.46 -3.38 -0.79
N GLY A 69 -2.38 -4.15 -0.63
CA GLY A 69 -1.27 -4.20 -1.58
C GLY A 69 -1.70 -4.67 -2.97
N LEU A 70 -2.50 -5.73 -3.05
CA LEU A 70 -3.07 -6.21 -4.33
C LEU A 70 -4.02 -5.17 -4.95
N MET A 71 -4.91 -4.57 -4.15
CA MET A 71 -5.82 -3.51 -4.60
C MET A 71 -5.04 -2.32 -5.21
N ILE A 72 -3.97 -1.88 -4.54
CA ILE A 72 -3.09 -0.80 -5.03
C ILE A 72 -2.39 -1.23 -6.32
N ALA A 73 -1.82 -2.43 -6.37
CA ALA A 73 -1.10 -2.92 -7.55
C ALA A 73 -2.00 -2.95 -8.80
N PHE A 74 -3.16 -3.58 -8.69
CA PHE A 74 -4.13 -3.66 -9.78
C PHE A 74 -4.85 -2.34 -10.08
N GLY A 75 -4.77 -1.38 -9.16
CA GLY A 75 -5.39 -0.07 -9.34
C GLY A 75 -6.90 -0.08 -9.08
N PHE A 76 -7.39 -0.91 -8.15
CA PHE A 76 -8.78 -0.99 -7.73
C PHE A 76 -8.97 -0.37 -6.35
N LEU A 77 -9.90 0.57 -6.20
CA LEU A 77 -10.20 1.30 -4.96
C LEU A 77 -8.93 1.82 -4.28
N THR A 78 -7.98 2.29 -5.08
CA THR A 78 -6.63 2.67 -4.67
C THR A 78 -6.61 3.67 -3.53
N ARG A 79 -7.43 4.72 -3.60
CA ARG A 79 -7.53 5.73 -2.54
C ARG A 79 -8.05 5.12 -1.23
N PHE A 80 -9.02 4.22 -1.31
CA PHE A 80 -9.56 3.54 -0.15
C PHE A 80 -8.55 2.57 0.47
N ALA A 81 -7.86 1.77 -0.36
CA ALA A 81 -6.78 0.90 0.07
C ALA A 81 -5.65 1.70 0.75
N LEU A 82 -5.24 2.83 0.17
CA LEU A 82 -4.25 3.73 0.77
C LEU A 82 -4.75 4.31 2.11
N LEU A 83 -6.02 4.69 2.23
CA LEU A 83 -6.58 5.24 3.48
C LEU A 83 -6.51 4.23 4.63
N ILE A 84 -6.78 2.95 4.37
CA ILE A 84 -6.65 1.90 5.38
C ILE A 84 -5.18 1.65 5.73
N GLN A 85 -4.31 1.72 4.72
CA GLN A 85 -2.91 1.34 4.88
C GLN A 85 -2.07 2.42 5.59
N ILE A 86 -2.42 3.71 5.45
CA ILE A 86 -1.71 4.85 6.07
C ILE A 86 -1.62 4.72 7.60
N PRO A 87 -2.73 4.54 8.35
CA PRO A 87 -2.68 4.37 9.81
C PRO A 87 -1.79 3.21 10.25
N ILE A 88 -1.78 2.12 9.48
CA ILE A 88 -0.97 0.94 9.79
C ILE A 88 0.51 1.25 9.64
N LEU A 89 0.91 1.93 8.56
CA LEU A 89 2.30 2.36 8.38
C LEU A 89 2.74 3.40 9.40
N ILE A 90 1.85 4.34 9.76
CA ILE A 90 2.13 5.30 10.83
C ILE A 90 2.44 4.56 12.14
N GLY A 91 1.61 3.58 12.51
CA GLY A 91 1.86 2.73 13.68
C GLY A 91 3.21 2.03 13.62
N ALA A 92 3.58 1.48 12.46
CA ALA A 92 4.88 0.84 12.27
C ALA A 92 6.05 1.83 12.45
N VAL A 93 5.97 3.04 11.87
CA VAL A 93 7.01 4.08 12.02
C VAL A 93 7.18 4.47 13.49
N PHE A 94 6.09 4.69 14.24
CA PHE A 94 6.16 5.05 15.65
C PHE A 94 6.74 3.92 16.54
N ILE A 95 6.35 2.67 16.29
CA ILE A 95 6.85 1.52 17.04
C ILE A 95 8.34 1.31 16.78
N VAL A 96 8.75 1.26 15.50
CA VAL A 96 10.17 1.08 15.14
C VAL A 96 11.01 2.22 15.66
N ASN A 97 10.50 3.46 15.65
CA ASN A 97 11.18 4.61 16.22
C ASN A 97 11.42 4.45 17.73
N THR A 98 10.44 3.91 18.45
CA THR A 98 10.55 3.69 19.90
C THR A 98 11.51 2.53 20.24
N GLN A 99 11.58 1.51 19.37
CA GLN A 99 12.42 0.32 19.61
C GLN A 99 13.88 0.52 19.20
N ASN A 100 14.12 1.20 18.07
CA ASN A 100 15.43 1.26 17.43
C ASN A 100 16.02 2.69 17.36
N GLY A 101 15.27 3.72 17.80
CA GLY A 101 15.66 5.13 17.80
C GLY A 101 15.75 5.78 16.41
N LEU A 102 15.82 7.13 16.39
CA LEU A 102 16.07 7.94 15.18
C LEU A 102 17.55 7.90 14.75
N SER A 103 18.11 6.70 14.55
CA SER A 103 19.47 6.55 14.03
C SER A 103 19.47 6.51 12.52
N LEU A 104 20.44 7.19 11.88
CA LEU A 104 20.63 7.16 10.43
C LEU A 104 20.91 5.72 9.91
N GLY A 105 21.39 4.81 10.76
CA GLY A 105 21.62 3.41 10.42
C GLY A 105 20.36 2.53 10.42
N ASN A 106 19.19 3.07 10.77
CA ASN A 106 17.95 2.31 10.85
C ASN A 106 17.25 2.23 9.48
N SER A 107 17.65 1.24 8.68
CA SER A 107 17.08 0.99 7.34
C SER A 107 15.57 0.79 7.36
N GLU A 108 14.99 0.25 8.44
CA GLU A 108 13.55 0.00 8.54
C GLU A 108 12.74 1.30 8.68
N LEU A 109 13.25 2.28 9.45
CA LEU A 109 12.65 3.61 9.51
C LEU A 109 12.67 4.32 8.17
N TRP A 110 13.80 4.27 7.45
CA TRP A 110 13.91 4.87 6.13
C TRP A 110 12.94 4.26 5.13
N VAL A 111 12.87 2.92 5.09
CA VAL A 111 11.97 2.20 4.18
C VAL A 111 10.51 2.52 4.50
N SER A 112 10.10 2.45 5.77
CA SER A 112 8.71 2.74 6.17
C SER A 112 8.33 4.20 5.90
N THR A 113 9.23 5.15 6.14
CA THR A 113 9.01 6.57 5.83
C THR A 113 8.87 6.81 4.33
N ALA A 114 9.74 6.20 3.51
CA ALA A 114 9.67 6.33 2.06
C ALA A 114 8.36 5.75 1.49
N VAL A 115 7.92 4.60 2.01
CA VAL A 115 6.66 3.96 1.61
C VAL A 115 5.47 4.82 2.03
N LEU A 116 5.49 5.38 3.24
CA LEU A 116 4.45 6.32 3.69
C LEU A 116 4.38 7.56 2.79
N ALA A 117 5.52 8.13 2.41
CA ALA A 117 5.58 9.26 1.49
C ALA A 117 5.01 8.91 0.11
N LEU A 118 5.34 7.73 -0.43
CA LEU A 118 4.78 7.24 -1.69
C LEU A 118 3.25 7.05 -1.60
N MET A 119 2.75 6.56 -0.47
CA MET A 119 1.31 6.40 -0.26
C MET A 119 0.59 7.74 -0.22
N LEU A 120 1.16 8.75 0.45
CA LEU A 120 0.61 10.11 0.45
C LEU A 120 0.67 10.74 -0.94
N PHE A 121 1.75 10.51 -1.70
CA PHE A 121 1.85 10.94 -3.09
C PHE A 121 0.71 10.37 -3.94
N PHE A 122 0.47 9.06 -3.88
CA PHE A 122 -0.64 8.44 -4.63
C PHE A 122 -2.03 8.82 -4.09
N MET A 123 -2.14 9.20 -2.82
CA MET A 123 -3.38 9.75 -2.26
C MET A 123 -3.75 11.08 -2.94
N ILE A 124 -2.77 11.98 -3.09
CA ILE A 124 -2.97 13.32 -3.65
C ILE A 124 -3.10 13.26 -5.17
N VAL A 125 -2.13 12.63 -5.85
CA VAL A 125 -2.06 12.58 -7.32
C VAL A 125 -3.11 11.63 -7.91
N GLY A 126 -3.53 10.63 -7.13
CA GLY A 126 -4.45 9.60 -7.58
C GLY A 126 -3.77 8.46 -8.35
N PRO A 127 -4.54 7.44 -8.76
CA PRO A 127 -3.98 6.15 -9.11
C PRO A 127 -3.43 5.98 -10.52
N GLY A 128 -3.36 7.04 -11.34
CA GLY A 128 -2.88 6.95 -12.72
C GLY A 128 -3.97 6.56 -13.73
N ARG A 129 -3.65 6.65 -15.03
CA ARG A 129 -4.59 6.53 -16.15
C ARG A 129 -5.09 5.09 -16.38
N TYR A 130 -4.29 4.09 -16.03
CA TYR A 130 -4.62 2.67 -16.22
C TYR A 130 -5.27 2.01 -15.00
N SER A 131 -5.49 2.75 -13.93
CA SER A 131 -6.26 2.27 -12.78
C SER A 131 -7.72 1.99 -13.16
N VAL A 132 -8.28 0.91 -12.61
CA VAL A 132 -9.69 0.53 -12.75
C VAL A 132 -10.61 1.66 -12.26
N ASP A 133 -10.19 2.38 -11.21
CA ASP A 133 -10.92 3.54 -10.67
C ASP A 133 -11.06 4.66 -11.71
N HIS A 134 -10.01 4.93 -12.50
CA HIS A 134 -10.05 5.94 -13.55
C HIS A 134 -11.00 5.54 -14.69
N ARG A 135 -11.06 4.24 -15.02
CA ARG A 135 -11.98 3.74 -16.05
C ARG A 135 -13.43 3.77 -15.61
N LEU A 136 -13.74 3.41 -14.35
CA LEU A 136 -15.09 3.42 -13.79
C LEU A 136 -15.65 4.84 -13.63
N LEU A 137 -14.86 5.79 -13.09
CA LEU A 137 -15.30 7.18 -12.90
C LEU A 137 -15.51 7.93 -14.22
N ARG A 138 -14.81 7.52 -15.29
CA ARG A 138 -14.96 8.13 -16.63
C ARG A 138 -16.11 7.56 -17.45
N HIS A 139 -16.66 6.41 -17.09
CA HIS A 139 -17.81 5.77 -17.75
C HIS A 139 -19.15 6.04 -17.04
N LYS A 140 -19.24 7.06 -16.16
CA LYS A 140 -20.56 7.46 -15.68
C LYS A 140 -21.40 7.94 -16.89
N PRO A 141 -22.56 7.31 -17.18
CA PRO A 141 -23.24 7.44 -18.46
C PRO A 141 -23.87 8.82 -18.56
N SER A 142 -23.72 9.47 -19.70
CA SER A 142 -24.50 10.65 -20.10
C SER A 142 -25.89 10.27 -20.61
N ASP A 143 -26.38 9.06 -20.31
CA ASP A 143 -27.56 8.48 -20.95
C ASP A 143 -28.57 8.08 -19.85
N LEU A 144 -29.20 9.09 -19.26
CA LEU A 144 -30.52 9.02 -18.60
C LEU A 144 -31.32 10.26 -18.98
#